data_AF-A0A2H0FJC4-F1
#
_entry.id   AF-A0A2H0FJC4-F1
#
_cell.length_a   1.000
_cell.length_b   1.000
_cell.length_c   1.000
_cell.angle_alpha   90.00
_cell.angle_beta   90.00
_cell.angle_gamma   90.00
#
_symmetry.space_group_name_H-M   'P 1'
#
loop_
_entity.id
_entity.type
_entity.pdbx_description
1 polymer ?
#
loop_
_entity_poly.entity_id
_entity_poly.type
_entity_poly.pdbx_seq_one_letter_code
_entity_poly.pdbx_strand_id
1 'polypeptide(L)'
;ILILVFFIFFFLQTMRTKRGKAVIDALLLKLPIVSPIIRKTNAAQTVRTLGSLIASGVPIVRALEIVSGTLGNVYFKKAISEAAERVRKGEKLSEALKPYQALYSLTVIQMIAVGEETGETSSI
;
A
#
# COMPACT_ATOMS: atom_id res chain seq x y z
N ILE A 1 1.31 39.59 -4.14
CA ILE A 1 0.12 38.71 -3.92
C ILE A 1 -0.22 37.92 -5.18
N LEU A 2 -0.48 38.55 -6.34
CA LEU A 2 -0.80 37.84 -7.60
C LEU A 2 0.26 36.82 -8.06
N ILE A 3 1.55 37.16 -7.96
CA ILE A 3 2.65 36.24 -8.28
C ILE A 3 2.64 35.02 -7.32
N LEU A 4 2.40 35.25 -6.03
CA LEU A 4 2.32 34.19 -5.03
C LEU A 4 1.14 33.24 -5.31
N VAL A 5 -0.02 33.79 -5.67
CA VAL A 5 -1.21 33.02 -6.05
C VAL A 5 -0.97 32.24 -7.34
N PHE A 6 -0.26 32.82 -8.32
CA PHE A 6 0.11 32.14 -9.56
C PHE A 6 1.06 30.94 -9.29
N PHE A 7 2.09 31.13 -8.48
CA PHE A 7 3.00 30.05 -8.08
C PHE A 7 2.28 28.99 -7.25
N ILE A 8 1.42 29.37 -6.31
CA ILE A 8 0.60 28.43 -5.53
C ILE A 8 -0.34 27.67 -6.46
N PHE A 9 -1.03 28.33 -7.40
CA PHE A 9 -1.92 27.68 -8.35
C PHE A 9 -1.17 26.69 -9.25
N PHE A 10 -0.03 27.08 -9.81
CA PHE A 10 0.78 26.21 -10.67
C PHE A 10 1.42 25.07 -9.88
N PHE A 11 1.81 25.33 -8.63
CA PHE A 11 2.27 24.31 -7.68
C PHE A 11 1.16 23.31 -7.37
N LEU A 12 -0.04 23.77 -7.00
CA LEU A 12 -1.21 22.93 -6.75
C LEU A 12 -1.65 22.16 -8.01
N GLN A 13 -1.56 22.77 -9.20
CA GLN A 13 -1.85 22.12 -10.47
C GLN A 13 -0.81 21.05 -10.81
N THR A 14 0.47 21.31 -10.55
CA THR A 14 1.56 20.33 -10.70
C THR A 14 1.42 19.19 -9.69
N MET A 15 0.91 19.47 -8.49
CA MET A 15 0.60 18.49 -7.45
C MET A 15 -0.53 17.53 -7.85
N ARG A 16 -1.32 17.86 -8.88
CA ARG A 16 -2.31 16.95 -9.51
C ARG A 16 -1.72 15.97 -10.54
N THR A 17 -0.44 16.08 -10.87
CA THR A 17 0.24 15.14 -11.78
C THR A 17 0.65 13.86 -11.05
N LYS A 18 0.93 12.77 -11.80
CA LYS A 18 1.45 11.51 -11.22
C LYS A 18 2.72 11.73 -10.37
N ARG A 19 3.62 12.62 -10.84
CA ARG A 19 4.85 12.99 -10.13
C ARG A 19 4.55 13.82 -8.87
N GLY A 20 3.68 14.82 -8.99
CA GLY A 20 3.25 15.63 -7.86
C GLY A 20 2.62 14.79 -6.74
N LYS A 21 1.74 13.86 -7.10
CA LYS A 21 1.15 12.91 -6.16
C LYS A 21 2.22 12.07 -5.44
N ALA A 22 3.22 11.56 -6.17
CA ALA A 22 4.29 10.79 -5.55
C ALA A 22 5.11 11.62 -4.55
N VAL A 23 5.39 12.89 -4.86
CA VAL A 23 6.08 13.80 -3.95
C VAL A 23 5.25 14.06 -2.69
N ILE A 24 3.94 14.32 -2.84
CA ILE A 24 3.02 14.49 -1.70
C ILE A 24 2.98 13.24 -0.85
N ASP A 25 2.75 12.08 -1.47
CA ASP A 25 2.67 10.80 -0.78
C ASP A 25 3.96 10.49 0.00
N ALA A 26 5.12 10.86 -0.56
CA ALA A 26 6.41 10.74 0.11
C ALA A 26 6.54 11.72 1.29
N LEU A 27 6.14 12.98 1.09
CA LEU A 27 6.19 14.01 2.12
C LEU A 27 5.32 13.63 3.31
N LEU A 28 4.07 13.24 3.05
CA LEU A 28 3.13 12.83 4.11
C LEU A 28 3.62 11.61 4.89
N LEU A 29 4.33 10.68 4.24
CA LEU A 29 4.93 9.53 4.90
C LEU A 29 6.11 9.88 5.82
N LYS A 30 6.74 11.04 5.62
CA LYS A 30 7.83 11.55 6.48
C LYS A 30 7.34 12.39 7.65
N LEU A 31 6.08 12.86 7.62
CA LEU A 31 5.53 13.66 8.70
C LEU A 31 5.16 12.78 9.91
N PRO A 32 5.67 13.05 11.12
CA PRO A 32 5.53 12.15 12.27
C PRO A 32 4.08 11.96 12.74
N ILE A 33 3.22 12.97 12.57
CA ILE A 33 1.81 12.91 12.99
C ILE A 33 0.95 12.18 11.95
N VAL A 34 1.25 12.36 10.65
CA VAL A 34 0.42 11.84 9.55
C VAL A 34 0.86 10.43 9.12
N SER A 35 2.15 10.13 9.19
CA SER A 35 2.74 8.86 8.77
C SER A 35 2.07 7.64 9.43
N PRO A 36 1.81 7.62 10.75
CA PRO A 36 1.15 6.48 11.40
C PRO A 36 -0.27 6.25 10.87
N ILE A 37 -1.01 7.33 10.57
CA ILE A 37 -2.37 7.26 10.04
C ILE A 37 -2.34 6.64 8.65
N ILE A 38 -1.49 7.14 7.76
CA ILE A 38 -1.35 6.60 6.40
C ILE A 38 -0.99 5.12 6.43
N ARG A 39 -0.01 4.73 7.26
CA ARG A 39 0.41 3.33 7.40
C ARG A 39 -0.74 2.43 7.86
N LYS A 40 -1.42 2.81 8.95
CA LYS A 40 -2.54 2.03 9.51
C LYS A 40 -3.70 1.93 8.54
N THR A 41 -4.09 3.02 7.90
CA THR A 41 -5.21 3.04 6.95
C THR A 41 -4.91 2.19 5.70
N ASN A 42 -3.73 2.33 5.10
CA ASN A 42 -3.37 1.53 3.91
C ASN A 42 -3.17 0.05 4.27
N ALA A 43 -2.60 -0.27 5.43
CA ALA A 43 -2.51 -1.66 5.91
C ALA A 43 -3.89 -2.28 6.16
N ALA A 44 -4.79 -1.58 6.85
CA ALA A 44 -6.15 -2.05 7.09
C ALA A 44 -6.93 -2.24 5.77
N GLN A 45 -6.78 -1.32 4.81
CA GLN A 45 -7.41 -1.46 3.50
C GLN A 45 -6.83 -2.65 2.71
N THR A 46 -5.51 -2.88 2.80
CA THR A 46 -4.82 -4.03 2.20
C THR A 46 -5.42 -5.32 2.75
N VAL A 47 -5.40 -5.51 4.07
CA VAL A 47 -5.86 -6.75 4.72
C VAL A 47 -7.35 -7.00 4.45
N ARG A 48 -8.21 -5.99 4.63
CA ARG A 48 -9.66 -6.13 4.43
C ARG A 48 -10.00 -6.53 2.99
N THR A 49 -9.41 -5.84 2.02
CA THR A 49 -9.69 -6.12 0.60
C THR A 49 -9.12 -7.47 0.19
N LEU A 50 -7.90 -7.78 0.63
CA LEU A 50 -7.24 -9.05 0.34
C LEU A 50 -8.02 -10.23 0.95
N GLY A 51 -8.38 -10.16 2.23
CA GLY A 51 -9.15 -11.18 2.92
C GLY A 51 -10.50 -11.43 2.27
N SER A 52 -11.23 -10.37 1.89
CA SER A 52 -12.51 -10.50 1.17
C SER A 52 -12.36 -11.20 -0.18
N LEU A 53 -11.31 -10.87 -0.95
CA LEU A 53 -11.04 -11.49 -2.25
C LEU A 53 -10.66 -12.96 -2.10
N ILE A 54 -9.77 -13.28 -1.16
CA ILE A 54 -9.35 -14.66 -0.90
C ILE A 54 -10.52 -15.50 -0.38
N ALA A 55 -11.33 -14.98 0.53
CA ALA A 55 -12.56 -15.64 1.01
C ALA A 55 -13.57 -15.90 -0.13
N SER A 56 -13.54 -15.09 -1.19
CA SER A 56 -14.35 -15.28 -2.39
C SER A 56 -13.71 -16.23 -3.42
N GLY A 57 -12.60 -16.88 -3.08
CA GLY A 57 -11.87 -17.81 -3.95
C GLY A 57 -11.00 -17.14 -5.01
N VAL A 58 -10.75 -15.84 -4.93
CA VAL A 58 -9.87 -15.14 -5.89
C VAL A 58 -8.42 -15.56 -5.65
N PRO A 59 -7.68 -16.02 -6.69
CA PRO A 59 -6.27 -16.39 -6.54
C PRO A 59 -5.42 -15.23 -5.99
N ILE A 60 -4.52 -15.53 -5.05
CA ILE A 60 -3.76 -14.53 -4.28
C ILE A 60 -3.04 -13.49 -5.15
N VAL A 61 -2.41 -13.90 -6.25
CA VAL A 61 -1.72 -12.97 -7.17
C VAL A 61 -2.71 -11.98 -7.77
N ARG A 62 -3.89 -12.45 -8.20
CA ARG A 62 -4.95 -11.60 -8.74
C ARG A 62 -5.55 -10.70 -7.66
N ALA A 63 -5.69 -11.22 -6.45
CA ALA A 63 -6.18 -10.43 -5.32
C ALA A 63 -5.22 -9.27 -5.00
N LEU A 64 -3.90 -9.51 -5.00
CA LEU A 64 -2.88 -8.48 -4.80
C LEU A 64 -2.91 -7.40 -5.90
N GLU A 65 -3.08 -7.80 -7.18
CA GLU A 65 -3.26 -6.85 -8.28
C GLU A 65 -4.47 -5.93 -8.05
N ILE A 66 -5.61 -6.49 -7.61
CA ILE A 66 -6.82 -5.72 -7.30
C ILE A 66 -6.55 -4.78 -6.12
N VAL A 67 -5.95 -5.29 -5.03
CA VAL A 67 -5.61 -4.50 -3.84
C VAL A 67 -4.69 -3.33 -4.18
N SER A 68 -3.67 -3.52 -5.03
CA SER A 68 -2.82 -2.41 -5.50
C SER A 68 -3.64 -1.29 -6.16
N GLY A 69 -4.69 -1.66 -6.91
CA GLY A 69 -5.63 -0.72 -7.52
C GLY A 69 -6.36 0.16 -6.50
N THR A 70 -6.77 -0.41 -5.36
CA THR A 70 -7.62 0.26 -4.37
C THR A 70 -6.89 1.22 -3.42
N LEU A 71 -5.57 1.07 -3.27
CA LEU A 71 -4.80 1.87 -2.32
C LEU A 71 -4.77 3.35 -2.71
N GLY A 72 -4.65 4.25 -1.72
CA GLY A 72 -4.56 5.69 -1.99
C GLY A 72 -3.14 6.11 -2.34
N ASN A 73 -2.17 5.65 -1.54
CA ASN A 73 -0.79 6.09 -1.58
C ASN A 73 0.04 5.30 -2.61
N VAL A 74 0.77 5.99 -3.49
CA VAL A 74 1.50 5.36 -4.60
C VAL A 74 2.63 4.42 -4.15
N TYR A 75 3.22 4.64 -2.97
CA TYR A 75 4.28 3.76 -2.45
C TYR A 75 3.69 2.43 -1.97
N PHE A 76 2.51 2.45 -1.36
CA PHE A 76 1.79 1.24 -0.99
C PHE A 76 1.31 0.47 -2.23
N LYS A 77 0.82 1.17 -3.27
CA LYS A 77 0.50 0.55 -4.56
C LYS A 77 1.68 -0.20 -5.14
N LYS A 78 2.83 0.48 -5.19
CA LYS A 78 4.08 -0.07 -5.73
C LYS A 78 4.52 -1.29 -4.92
N ALA A 79 4.50 -1.20 -3.60
CA ALA A 79 4.86 -2.31 -2.72
C ALA A 79 3.99 -3.56 -2.97
N ILE A 80 2.66 -3.41 -3.04
CA ILE A 80 1.77 -4.55 -3.34
C ILE A 80 1.96 -5.07 -4.76
N SER A 81 2.15 -4.19 -5.75
CA SER A 81 2.38 -4.61 -7.13
C SER A 81 3.68 -5.40 -7.27
N GLU A 82 4.75 -4.95 -6.64
CA GLU A 82 6.04 -5.66 -6.64
C GLU A 82 5.95 -6.96 -5.83
N ALA A 83 5.21 -6.97 -4.70
CA ALA A 83 4.94 -8.18 -3.95
C ALA A 83 4.14 -9.22 -4.77
N ALA A 84 3.14 -8.80 -5.55
CA ALA A 84 2.40 -9.68 -6.44
C ALA A 84 3.31 -10.39 -7.45
N GLU A 85 4.28 -9.67 -8.02
CA GLU A 85 5.27 -10.25 -8.94
C GLU A 85 6.23 -11.23 -8.26
N ARG A 86 6.57 -11.00 -6.99
CA ARG A 86 7.38 -11.94 -6.20
C ARG A 86 6.58 -13.20 -5.83
N VAL A 87 5.33 -13.04 -5.42
CA VAL A 87 4.42 -14.15 -5.12
C VAL A 87 4.13 -14.99 -6.37
N ARG A 88 3.98 -14.35 -7.54
CA ARG A 88 3.86 -15.05 -8.83
C ARG A 88 5.04 -15.99 -9.11
N LYS A 89 6.22 -15.68 -8.59
CA LYS A 89 7.45 -16.49 -8.71
C LYS A 89 7.59 -17.55 -7.61
N GLY A 90 6.59 -17.70 -6.74
CA GLY A 90 6.55 -18.70 -5.67
C GLY A 90 7.07 -18.22 -4.31
N GLU A 91 7.35 -16.92 -4.16
CA GLU A 91 7.71 -16.37 -2.85
C GLU A 91 6.47 -16.25 -1.94
N LYS A 92 6.63 -16.47 -0.62
CA LYS A 92 5.59 -16.13 0.37
C LYS A 92 5.31 -14.62 0.35
N LEU A 93 4.05 -14.21 0.53
CA LEU A 93 3.64 -12.80 0.61
C LEU A 93 4.33 -12.07 1.77
N SER A 94 4.47 -12.72 2.93
CA SER A 94 5.20 -12.16 4.07
C SER A 94 6.64 -11.80 3.71
N GLU A 95 7.37 -12.69 3.04
CA GLU A 95 8.73 -12.44 2.53
C GLU A 95 8.74 -11.39 1.42
N ALA A 96 7.73 -11.41 0.55
CA ALA A 96 7.55 -10.44 -0.52
C ALA A 96 7.41 -9.00 0.03
N LEU A 97 6.80 -8.84 1.20
CA LEU A 97 6.58 -7.55 1.87
C LEU A 97 7.71 -7.10 2.81
N LYS A 98 8.63 -7.98 3.21
CA LYS A 98 9.76 -7.63 4.12
C LYS A 98 10.58 -6.40 3.69
N PRO A 99 10.92 -6.18 2.41
CA PRO A 99 11.63 -4.98 1.98
C PRO A 99 10.84 -3.68 2.21
N TYR A 100 9.52 -3.77 2.38
CA TYR A 100 8.61 -2.64 2.58
C TYR A 100 8.19 -2.49 4.04
N GLN A 101 9.03 -2.93 4.99
CA GLN A 101 8.84 -2.73 6.42
C GLN A 101 8.68 -1.24 6.82
N ALA A 102 9.22 -0.34 5.99
CA ALA A 102 9.00 1.09 6.09
C ALA A 102 7.62 1.55 5.60
N LEU A 103 6.72 0.67 5.19
CA LEU A 103 5.32 0.97 4.83
C LEU A 103 4.35 0.07 5.62
N TYR A 104 4.63 -1.24 5.62
CA TYR A 104 3.93 -2.26 6.40
C TYR A 104 4.76 -2.60 7.63
N SER A 105 4.26 -2.34 8.84
CA SER A 105 5.04 -2.64 10.05
C SER A 105 5.35 -4.14 10.15
N LEU A 106 6.42 -4.48 10.87
CA LEU A 106 6.82 -5.86 11.09
C LEU A 106 5.67 -6.72 11.65
N THR A 107 4.87 -6.16 12.55
CA THR A 107 3.68 -6.81 13.10
C THR A 107 2.67 -7.20 12.02
N VAL A 108 2.41 -6.31 11.05
CA VAL A 108 1.48 -6.62 9.94
C VAL A 108 2.04 -7.75 9.07
N ILE A 109 3.35 -7.73 8.79
CA ILE A 109 4.02 -8.76 8.00
C ILE A 109 3.97 -10.11 8.72
N GLN A 110 4.16 -10.13 10.04
CA GLN A 110 4.02 -11.33 10.87
C GLN A 110 2.59 -11.87 10.88
N MET A 111 1.59 -11.00 10.99
CA MET A 111 0.18 -11.41 10.90
C MET A 111 -0.13 -12.07 9.55
N ILE A 112 0.41 -11.52 8.46
CA ILE A 112 0.29 -12.13 7.13
C ILE A 112 0.97 -13.51 7.12
N ALA A 113 2.19 -13.62 7.65
CA ALA A 113 2.91 -14.91 7.71
C ALA A 113 2.10 -15.99 8.45
N VAL A 114 1.50 -15.63 9.59
CA VAL A 114 0.62 -16.53 10.34
C VAL A 114 -0.58 -16.95 9.48
N GLY A 115 -1.24 -16.01 8.80
CA GLY A 115 -2.37 -16.34 7.92
C GLY A 115 -1.98 -17.19 6.70
N GLU A 116 -0.75 -17.07 6.20
CA GLU A 116 -0.22 -17.94 5.15
C GLU A 116 0.03 -19.37 5.64
N GLU A 117 0.43 -19.55 6.91
CA GLU A 117 0.71 -20.85 7.51
C GLU A 117 -0.55 -21.59 7.96
N THR A 118 -1.53 -20.87 8.49
CA THR A 118 -2.79 -21.47 8.97
C THR A 118 -3.80 -21.73 7.86
N GLY A 119 -3.63 -21.11 6.68
CA GLY A 119 -4.62 -21.15 5.60
C GLY A 119 -5.89 -20.36 5.90
N GLU A 120 -6.01 -19.76 7.10
CA GLU A 120 -7.12 -18.89 7.49
C GLU A 120 -6.80 -17.44 7.15
N THR A 121 -6.99 -17.08 5.88
CA THR A 121 -6.87 -15.68 5.42
C THR A 121 -8.18 -14.90 5.50
N SER A 122 -9.25 -15.53 6.02
CA SER A 122 -10.59 -14.95 6.23
C SER A 122 -10.80 -14.34 7.63
N SER A 123 -9.84 -14.53 8.55
CA SER A 123 -10.01 -14.30 10.00
C SER A 123 -9.07 -13.21 10.55
N ILE A 124 -8.83 -12.10 9.83
CA ILE A 124 -7.99 -10.98 10.29
C ILE A 124 -8.67 -9.62 10.03
#